data_AF-A0A6I3WJE7-F1
#
_entry.id   AF-A0A6I3WJE7-F1
#
_cell.length_a   1.000
_cell.length_b   1.000
_cell.length_c   1.000
_cell.angle_alpha   90.00
_cell.angle_beta   90.00
_cell.angle_gamma   90.00
#
_symmetry.space_group_name_H-M   'P 1'
#
loop_
_entity.id
_entity.type
_entity.pdbx_description
1 polymer ?
#
loop_
_entity_poly.entity_id
_entity_poly.type
_entity_poly.pdbx_seq_one_letter_code
_entity_poly.pdbx_strand_id
1 'polypeptide(L)'
;MQHVWLIRAGVEAEYIDPMRQAGIIALRDDEFGDALAELVVPLDQTPGEPADAVAATMGTELKSFLNEVKQGDIVVTPNPKRHEVWLSLVAGEYLYDPNPAIDGYRHTRPVTWLGWLDRDARWMVEQSKAIDQPVALIELYNREWWWKQLDSTELTTVARATWAPERPARQRSTTPSTRKPKLVVPVKPKVTPMVLCAGRCGLQWNPPILVNGLCPDCRGD
;
A
#
# COMPACT_ATOMS: atom_id res chain seq x y z
N MET A 1 -3.84 -16.73 -21.72
CA MET A 1 -4.44 -17.14 -20.43
C MET A 1 -4.68 -15.86 -19.67
N GLN A 2 -5.87 -15.66 -19.08
CA GLN A 2 -6.17 -14.41 -18.39
C GLN A 2 -5.62 -14.43 -16.97
N HIS A 3 -4.94 -13.37 -16.57
CA HIS A 3 -4.30 -13.21 -15.28
C HIS A 3 -5.13 -12.28 -14.38
N VAL A 4 -4.80 -12.31 -13.09
CA VAL A 4 -5.40 -11.45 -12.08
C VAL A 4 -4.28 -10.74 -11.37
N TRP A 5 -4.29 -9.42 -11.38
CA TRP A 5 -3.22 -8.60 -10.84
C TRP A 5 -3.75 -7.77 -9.68
N LEU A 6 -3.02 -7.72 -8.57
CA LEU A 6 -3.21 -6.68 -7.58
C LEU A 6 -2.42 -5.45 -8.00
N ILE A 7 -3.08 -4.29 -8.06
CA ILE A 7 -2.42 -3.00 -8.30
C ILE A 7 -2.96 -1.97 -7.30
N ARG A 8 -2.07 -1.33 -6.55
CA ARG A 8 -2.44 -0.32 -5.54
C ARG A 8 -2.53 1.08 -6.13
N ALA A 9 -3.60 1.78 -5.80
CA ALA A 9 -3.79 3.19 -6.16
C ALA A 9 -3.19 4.14 -5.10
N GLY A 10 -1.89 3.98 -4.84
CA GLY A 10 -1.13 4.78 -3.86
C GLY A 10 -1.25 4.30 -2.42
N VAL A 11 -0.76 5.14 -1.50
CA VAL A 11 -0.75 4.82 -0.07
C VAL A 11 -2.19 4.89 0.44
N GLU A 12 -2.68 3.79 1.00
CA GLU A 12 -4.06 3.70 1.50
C GLU A 12 -5.11 4.06 0.42
N ALA A 13 -4.86 3.69 -0.84
CA ALA A 13 -5.76 3.86 -1.99
C ALA A 13 -6.23 5.30 -2.25
N GLU A 14 -5.40 6.29 -1.95
CA GLU A 14 -5.74 7.71 -2.10
C GLU A 14 -6.05 8.15 -3.53
N TYR A 15 -5.53 7.45 -4.54
CA TYR A 15 -5.72 7.77 -5.97
C TYR A 15 -6.76 6.90 -6.67
N ILE A 16 -7.50 6.06 -5.93
CA ILE A 16 -8.45 5.14 -6.56
C ILE A 16 -9.60 5.86 -7.28
N ASP A 17 -10.15 6.92 -6.67
CA ASP A 17 -11.25 7.68 -7.28
C ASP A 17 -10.78 8.47 -8.52
N PRO A 18 -9.64 9.19 -8.51
CA PRO A 18 -9.06 9.78 -9.72
C PRO A 18 -8.81 8.76 -10.85
N MET A 19 -8.23 7.60 -10.53
CA MET A 19 -7.99 6.53 -11.52
C MET A 19 -9.30 6.00 -12.11
N ARG A 20 -10.32 5.82 -11.27
CA ARG A 20 -11.67 5.44 -11.69
C ARG A 20 -12.30 6.46 -12.62
N GLN A 21 -12.22 7.74 -12.27
CA GLN A 21 -12.77 8.82 -13.09
C GLN A 21 -12.06 8.94 -14.43
N ALA A 22 -10.75 8.69 -14.47
CA ALA A 22 -9.95 8.70 -15.68
C ALA A 22 -10.06 7.40 -16.51
N GLY A 23 -10.67 6.33 -15.97
CA GLY A 23 -10.79 5.04 -16.66
C GLY A 23 -9.45 4.33 -16.84
N ILE A 24 -8.52 4.51 -15.90
CA ILE A 24 -7.18 3.93 -15.95
C ILE A 24 -6.82 3.20 -14.66
N ILE A 25 -5.80 2.36 -14.74
CA ILE A 25 -4.94 1.96 -13.63
C ILE A 25 -3.55 2.55 -13.89
N ALA A 26 -2.79 2.79 -12.84
CA ALA A 26 -1.44 3.28 -13.00
C ALA A 26 -0.51 2.82 -11.88
N LEU A 27 0.78 2.71 -12.21
CA LEU A 27 1.85 2.58 -11.22
C LEU A 27 2.51 3.93 -11.00
N ARG A 28 2.81 4.21 -9.73
CA ARG A 28 3.55 5.40 -9.35
C ARG A 28 5.00 5.21 -9.75
N ASP A 29 5.55 6.24 -10.36
CA ASP A 29 6.96 6.31 -10.65
C ASP A 29 7.40 7.77 -10.74
N ASP A 30 8.27 8.15 -9.81
CA ASP A 30 8.86 9.49 -9.77
C ASP A 30 10.29 9.49 -10.34
N GLU A 31 10.88 8.30 -10.59
CA GLU A 31 12.30 8.13 -10.90
C GLU A 31 12.55 7.64 -12.34
N PHE A 32 11.67 6.79 -12.89
CA PHE A 32 11.85 6.27 -14.25
C PHE A 32 11.09 7.10 -15.31
N GLY A 33 11.75 7.27 -16.46
CA GLY A 33 11.22 7.97 -17.63
C GLY A 33 10.21 7.11 -18.39
N ASP A 34 10.12 7.28 -19.72
CA ASP A 34 9.35 6.32 -20.52
C ASP A 34 10.08 4.97 -20.52
N ALA A 35 9.62 4.06 -19.65
CA ALA A 35 10.22 2.75 -19.47
C ALA A 35 10.21 1.91 -20.75
N LEU A 36 9.31 2.13 -21.72
CA LEU A 36 9.39 1.45 -23.01
C LEU A 36 10.56 1.96 -23.88
N ALA A 37 10.86 3.26 -23.81
CA ALA A 37 12.00 3.84 -24.49
C ALA A 37 13.32 3.44 -23.80
N GLU A 38 13.31 3.27 -22.48
CA GLU A 38 14.48 2.91 -21.66
C GLU A 38 14.74 1.40 -21.58
N LEU A 39 13.73 0.54 -21.79
CA LEU A 39 13.87 -0.93 -21.86
C LEU A 39 14.72 -1.44 -23.04
N VAL A 40 15.13 -0.55 -23.95
CA VAL A 40 16.17 -0.83 -24.97
C VAL A 40 17.57 -0.87 -24.36
N VAL A 41 17.75 -0.30 -23.16
CA VAL A 41 18.98 -0.43 -22.38
C VAL A 41 18.79 -1.62 -21.43
N PRO A 42 19.64 -2.66 -21.48
CA PRO A 42 19.61 -3.71 -20.49
C PRO A 42 19.82 -3.09 -19.11
N LEU A 43 18.83 -3.23 -18.22
CA LEU A 43 18.95 -2.91 -16.79
C LEU A 43 20.11 -3.66 -16.09
N ASP A 44 20.81 -4.54 -16.81
CA ASP A 44 21.99 -5.30 -16.38
C ASP A 44 23.34 -4.55 -16.50
N GLN A 45 23.40 -3.29 -16.94
CA GLN A 45 24.69 -2.61 -17.20
C GLN A 45 24.90 -1.25 -16.54
N THR A 46 24.65 -1.13 -15.24
CA THR A 46 25.34 -0.10 -14.43
C THR A 46 26.09 -0.77 -13.28
N PRO A 47 27.33 -1.23 -13.50
CA PRO A 47 28.18 -1.72 -12.42
C PRO A 47 28.68 -0.54 -11.59
N GLY A 48 28.01 -0.27 -10.47
CA GLY A 48 28.46 0.73 -9.51
C GLY A 48 27.32 1.15 -8.60
N GLU A 49 27.41 0.74 -7.34
CA GLU A 49 26.48 0.97 -6.22
C GLU A 49 25.39 -0.11 -6.03
N PRO A 50 25.18 -0.58 -4.79
CA PRO A 50 24.07 -1.48 -4.49
C PRO A 50 22.78 -0.72 -4.81
N ALA A 51 22.10 -1.11 -5.90
CA ALA A 51 20.75 -0.65 -6.15
C ALA A 51 19.92 -0.87 -4.88
N ASP A 52 19.30 0.19 -4.37
CA ASP A 52 18.44 0.13 -3.20
C ASP A 52 17.40 -0.98 -3.44
N ALA A 53 17.13 -1.82 -2.44
CA ALA A 53 16.18 -2.94 -2.58
C ALA A 53 14.79 -2.46 -3.03
N VAL A 54 14.45 -1.21 -2.73
CA VAL A 54 13.25 -0.52 -3.19
C VAL A 54 13.25 -0.32 -4.70
N ALA A 55 14.34 0.20 -5.28
CA ALA A 55 14.49 0.42 -6.72
C ALA A 55 14.45 -0.90 -7.50
N ALA A 56 15.07 -1.97 -6.97
CA ALA A 56 15.02 -3.30 -7.58
C ALA A 56 13.59 -3.89 -7.60
N THR A 57 12.83 -3.68 -6.51
CA THR A 57 11.43 -4.11 -6.42
C THR A 57 10.57 -3.33 -7.41
N MET A 58 10.69 -2.00 -7.42
CA MET A 58 9.95 -1.11 -8.32
C MET A 58 10.23 -1.43 -9.79
N GLY A 59 11.50 -1.68 -10.16
CA GLY A 59 11.87 -2.09 -11.51
C GLY A 59 11.24 -3.44 -11.93
N THR A 60 11.11 -4.38 -10.99
CA THR A 60 10.44 -5.67 -11.25
C THR A 60 8.94 -5.48 -11.46
N GLU A 61 8.28 -4.71 -10.58
CA GLU A 61 6.85 -4.39 -10.67
C GLU A 61 6.52 -3.67 -11.97
N LEU A 62 7.34 -2.68 -12.35
CA LEU A 62 7.22 -1.94 -13.60
C LEU A 62 7.39 -2.88 -14.79
N LYS A 63 8.41 -3.75 -14.80
CA LYS A 63 8.62 -4.73 -15.87
C LYS A 63 7.41 -5.64 -16.05
N SER A 64 6.80 -6.13 -14.97
CA SER A 64 5.59 -6.95 -15.06
C SER A 64 4.38 -6.13 -15.54
N PHE A 65 4.22 -4.88 -15.11
CA PHE A 65 3.16 -4.00 -15.61
C PHE A 65 3.24 -3.75 -17.12
N LEU A 66 4.46 -3.58 -17.64
CA LEU A 66 4.71 -3.34 -19.07
C LEU A 66 4.50 -4.62 -19.89
N ASN A 67 5.08 -5.73 -19.44
CA ASN A 67 5.23 -6.92 -20.27
C ASN A 67 4.21 -8.01 -20.01
N GLU A 68 3.61 -8.08 -18.81
CA GLU A 68 2.82 -9.23 -18.37
C GLU A 68 1.34 -8.89 -18.17
N VAL A 69 1.01 -7.68 -17.70
CA VAL A 69 -0.38 -7.21 -17.65
C VAL A 69 -0.90 -7.00 -19.08
N LYS A 70 -1.97 -7.68 -19.47
CA LYS A 70 -2.52 -7.63 -20.85
C LYS A 70 -4.00 -7.31 -20.87
N GLN A 71 -4.49 -6.89 -22.03
CA GLN A 71 -5.91 -6.72 -22.30
C GLN A 71 -6.69 -8.00 -21.95
N GLY A 72 -7.79 -7.85 -21.22
CA GLY A 72 -8.61 -8.96 -20.74
C GLY A 72 -8.20 -9.53 -19.38
N ASP A 73 -7.11 -9.06 -18.78
CA ASP A 73 -6.78 -9.38 -17.38
C ASP A 73 -7.68 -8.62 -16.40
N ILE A 74 -7.85 -9.19 -15.20
CA ILE A 74 -8.50 -8.50 -14.08
C ILE A 74 -7.45 -7.75 -13.27
N VAL A 75 -7.79 -6.54 -12.86
CA VAL A 75 -7.05 -5.80 -11.85
C VAL A 75 -7.88 -5.61 -10.60
N VAL A 76 -7.29 -6.03 -9.48
CA VAL A 76 -7.81 -5.94 -8.12
C VAL A 76 -7.12 -4.77 -7.42
N THR A 77 -7.88 -3.76 -7.05
CA THR A 77 -7.37 -2.55 -6.38
C THR A 77 -8.01 -2.43 -4.99
N PRO A 78 -7.28 -2.79 -3.91
CA PRO A 78 -7.81 -2.71 -2.56
C PRO A 78 -7.90 -1.26 -2.09
N ASN A 79 -9.01 -0.91 -1.43
CA ASN A 79 -9.23 0.35 -0.73
C ASN A 79 -9.44 0.07 0.77
N PRO A 80 -8.36 0.00 1.57
CA PRO A 80 -8.47 -0.32 2.99
C PRO A 80 -9.27 0.73 3.78
N LYS A 81 -9.23 2.00 3.37
CA LYS A 81 -9.97 3.10 4.04
C LYS A 81 -11.49 2.92 3.98
N ARG A 82 -12.00 2.41 2.86
CA ARG A 82 -13.45 2.20 2.65
C ARG A 82 -13.86 0.73 2.81
N HIS A 83 -12.93 -0.16 3.12
CA HIS A 83 -13.17 -1.60 3.17
C HIS A 83 -13.75 -2.13 1.83
N GLU A 84 -13.23 -1.64 0.71
CA GLU A 84 -13.64 -2.04 -0.63
C GLU A 84 -12.49 -2.76 -1.34
N VAL A 85 -12.83 -3.71 -2.21
CA VAL A 85 -11.91 -4.30 -3.17
C VAL A 85 -12.47 -4.05 -4.56
N TRP A 86 -11.88 -3.11 -5.29
CA TRP A 86 -12.35 -2.75 -6.61
C TRP A 86 -11.82 -3.72 -7.67
N LEU A 87 -12.68 -4.03 -8.63
CA LEU A 87 -12.37 -4.88 -9.77
C LEU A 87 -12.48 -4.06 -11.06
N SER A 88 -11.48 -4.24 -11.93
CA SER A 88 -11.47 -3.64 -13.26
C SER A 88 -10.93 -4.65 -14.28
N LEU A 89 -11.32 -4.48 -15.55
CA LEU A 89 -10.84 -5.27 -16.67
C LEU A 89 -9.90 -4.43 -17.52
N VAL A 90 -8.71 -4.93 -17.82
CA VAL A 90 -7.75 -4.23 -18.69
C VAL A 90 -8.32 -4.12 -20.10
N ALA A 91 -8.53 -2.89 -20.56
CA ALA A 91 -9.21 -2.59 -21.82
C ALA A 91 -8.25 -2.34 -22.99
N GLY A 92 -6.96 -2.12 -22.72
CA GLY A 92 -5.98 -1.85 -23.76
C GLY A 92 -4.52 -1.92 -23.31
N GLU A 93 -3.66 -1.47 -24.21
CA GLU A 93 -2.21 -1.55 -24.06
C GLU A 93 -1.66 -0.55 -23.03
N TYR A 94 -0.39 -0.75 -22.66
CA TYR A 94 0.35 0.19 -21.83
C TYR A 94 0.51 1.53 -22.53
N LEU A 95 0.40 2.61 -21.75
CA LEU A 95 0.61 3.97 -22.18
C LEU A 95 1.50 4.69 -21.17
N TYR A 96 2.53 5.36 -21.68
CA TYR A 96 3.29 6.34 -20.90
C TYR A 96 2.69 7.73 -21.14
N ASP A 97 2.30 8.41 -20.07
CA ASP A 97 1.80 9.78 -20.12
C ASP A 97 2.83 10.75 -19.52
N PRO A 98 3.48 11.60 -20.33
CA PRO A 98 4.40 12.61 -19.81
C PRO A 98 3.70 13.73 -19.02
N ASN A 99 2.37 13.85 -19.14
CA ASN A 99 1.55 14.82 -18.40
C ASN A 99 0.36 14.09 -17.73
N PRO A 100 0.63 13.19 -16.77
CA PRO A 100 -0.38 12.29 -16.25
C PRO A 100 -1.50 13.05 -15.54
N ALA A 101 -2.71 12.52 -15.63
CA ALA A 101 -3.87 13.05 -14.90
C ALA A 101 -3.69 13.04 -13.37
N ILE A 102 -2.79 12.19 -12.87
CA ILE A 102 -2.44 12.06 -11.46
C ILE A 102 -0.92 12.21 -11.35
N ASP A 103 -0.45 13.17 -10.56
CA ASP A 103 0.97 13.46 -10.43
C ASP A 103 1.74 12.22 -9.94
N GLY A 104 2.89 11.94 -10.57
CA GLY A 104 3.70 10.73 -10.32
C GLY A 104 3.17 9.43 -10.93
N TYR A 105 2.02 9.40 -11.62
CA TYR A 105 1.45 8.18 -12.20
C TYR A 105 1.51 8.17 -13.73
N ARG A 106 2.73 8.02 -14.27
CA ARG A 106 3.01 8.12 -15.71
C ARG A 106 2.76 6.81 -16.46
N HIS A 107 2.88 5.68 -15.79
CA HIS A 107 2.70 4.35 -16.36
C HIS A 107 1.27 3.91 -16.20
N THR A 108 0.51 3.94 -17.29
CA THR A 108 -0.95 3.73 -17.25
C THR A 108 -1.40 2.60 -18.17
N ARG A 109 -2.56 2.04 -17.86
CA ARG A 109 -3.33 1.19 -18.77
C ARG A 109 -4.80 1.59 -18.70
N PRO A 110 -5.52 1.68 -19.83
CA PRO A 110 -6.95 1.90 -19.82
C PRO A 110 -7.66 0.66 -19.29
N VAL A 111 -8.69 0.86 -18.46
CA VAL A 111 -9.49 -0.21 -17.86
C VAL A 111 -10.98 0.13 -17.85
N THR A 112 -11.79 -0.93 -17.83
CA THR A 112 -13.21 -0.81 -17.49
C THR A 112 -13.40 -1.16 -16.03
N TRP A 113 -13.75 -0.18 -15.20
CA TRP A 113 -14.09 -0.41 -13.79
C TRP A 113 -15.46 -1.09 -13.68
N LEU A 114 -15.48 -2.27 -13.07
CA LEU A 114 -16.68 -3.12 -13.00
C LEU A 114 -17.48 -2.86 -11.72
N GLY A 115 -16.79 -2.55 -10.63
CA GLY A 115 -17.38 -2.26 -9.32
C GLY A 115 -16.49 -2.76 -8.19
N TRP A 116 -17.04 -2.91 -6.99
CA TRP A 116 -16.31 -3.37 -5.83
C TRP A 116 -17.01 -4.48 -5.05
N LEU A 117 -16.18 -5.21 -4.31
CA LEU A 117 -16.53 -6.25 -3.34
C LEU A 117 -16.26 -5.76 -1.91
N ASP A 118 -17.10 -6.18 -0.97
CA ASP A 118 -16.89 -5.85 0.45
C ASP A 118 -15.68 -6.62 1.00
N ARG A 119 -14.65 -5.89 1.43
CA ARG A 119 -13.39 -6.47 1.93
C ARG A 119 -13.62 -7.35 3.16
N ASP A 120 -14.61 -6.99 3.99
CA ASP A 120 -14.86 -7.66 5.26
C ASP A 120 -15.88 -8.81 5.12
N ALA A 121 -16.32 -9.12 3.91
CA ALA A 121 -17.23 -10.24 3.69
C ALA A 121 -16.59 -11.55 4.15
N ARG A 122 -17.38 -12.42 4.79
CA ARG A 122 -16.90 -13.70 5.36
C ARG A 122 -16.22 -14.60 4.33
N TRP A 123 -16.58 -14.47 3.05
CA TRP A 123 -16.01 -15.24 1.94
C TRP A 123 -14.73 -14.63 1.35
N MET A 124 -14.34 -13.42 1.75
CA MET A 124 -13.13 -12.71 1.29
C MET A 124 -11.88 -13.05 2.13
N VAL A 125 -12.06 -13.72 3.27
CA VAL A 125 -11.02 -13.93 4.31
C VAL A 125 -9.76 -14.62 3.78
N GLU A 126 -9.87 -15.58 2.87
CA GLU A 126 -8.70 -16.27 2.33
C GLU A 126 -7.88 -15.35 1.42
N GLN A 127 -8.57 -14.58 0.58
CA GLN A 127 -7.97 -13.66 -0.37
C GLN A 127 -7.45 -12.38 0.29
N SER A 128 -7.99 -12.00 1.46
CA SER A 128 -7.56 -10.80 2.20
C SER A 128 -6.06 -10.82 2.48
N LYS A 129 -5.51 -11.99 2.79
CA LYS A 129 -4.06 -12.20 3.01
C LYS A 129 -3.23 -11.82 1.79
N ALA A 130 -3.72 -12.15 0.60
CA ALA A 130 -3.02 -11.83 -0.64
C ALA A 130 -3.11 -10.33 -0.95
N ILE A 131 -4.28 -9.72 -0.75
CA ILE A 131 -4.49 -8.30 -1.05
C ILE A 131 -3.93 -7.32 -0.01
N ASP A 132 -3.58 -7.80 1.18
CA ASP A 132 -2.97 -7.01 2.25
C ASP A 132 -1.43 -6.92 2.14
N GLN A 133 -0.82 -7.57 1.13
CA GLN A 133 0.62 -7.49 0.90
C GLN A 133 1.06 -6.05 0.55
N PRO A 134 2.16 -5.53 1.11
CA PRO A 134 2.59 -4.14 0.93
C PRO A 134 3.37 -3.92 -0.39
N VAL A 135 2.94 -4.58 -1.47
CA VAL A 135 3.51 -4.45 -2.82
C VAL A 135 2.60 -3.57 -3.68
N ALA A 136 3.17 -2.84 -4.64
CA ALA A 136 2.40 -2.00 -5.55
C ALA A 136 1.76 -2.84 -6.65
N LEU A 137 2.45 -3.89 -7.10
CA LEU A 137 1.98 -4.84 -8.11
C LEU A 137 2.36 -6.29 -7.77
N ILE A 138 1.41 -7.22 -7.89
CA ILE A 138 1.68 -8.66 -7.84
C ILE A 138 0.60 -9.45 -8.60
N GLU A 139 0.97 -10.57 -9.20
CA GLU A 139 -0.02 -11.53 -9.71
C GLU A 139 -0.69 -12.26 -8.53
N LEU A 140 -2.03 -12.25 -8.51
CA LEU A 140 -2.81 -12.97 -7.50
C LEU A 140 -2.99 -14.44 -7.89
N TYR A 141 -2.73 -15.31 -6.93
CA TYR A 141 -3.09 -16.72 -7.03
C TYR A 141 -4.61 -16.91 -6.97
N ASN A 142 -5.08 -18.12 -7.33
CA ASN A 142 -6.51 -18.46 -7.35
C ASN A 142 -7.34 -17.63 -8.35
N ARG A 143 -6.83 -17.51 -9.57
CA ARG A 143 -7.44 -16.74 -10.67
C ARG A 143 -8.92 -17.07 -10.89
N GLU A 144 -9.27 -18.35 -10.91
CA GLU A 144 -10.65 -18.82 -11.12
C GLU A 144 -11.63 -18.25 -10.08
N TRP A 145 -11.19 -18.09 -8.84
CA TRP A 145 -12.03 -17.52 -7.78
C TRP A 145 -12.42 -16.08 -8.05
N TRP A 146 -11.47 -15.26 -8.53
CA TRP A 146 -11.70 -13.85 -8.87
C TRP A 146 -12.63 -13.70 -10.07
N TRP A 147 -12.41 -14.52 -11.11
CA TRP A 147 -13.29 -14.57 -12.28
C TRP A 147 -14.71 -14.94 -11.89
N LYS A 148 -14.88 -15.93 -11.01
CA LYS A 148 -16.20 -16.31 -10.50
C LYS A 148 -16.94 -15.14 -9.84
N GLN A 149 -16.24 -14.22 -9.16
CA GLN A 149 -16.89 -13.06 -8.54
C GLN A 149 -17.48 -12.09 -9.57
N LEU A 150 -16.89 -11.99 -10.77
CA LEU A 150 -17.45 -11.15 -11.83
C LEU A 150 -18.79 -11.69 -12.34
N ASP A 151 -18.95 -13.01 -12.38
CA ASP A 151 -20.17 -13.67 -12.86
C ASP A 151 -21.23 -13.85 -11.77
N SER A 152 -20.80 -14.07 -10.52
CA SER A 152 -21.69 -14.52 -9.44
C SER A 152 -22.22 -13.42 -8.53
N THR A 153 -21.57 -12.25 -8.51
CA THR A 153 -21.80 -11.24 -7.48
C THR A 153 -22.22 -9.93 -8.13
N GLU A 154 -23.32 -9.33 -7.66
CA GLU A 154 -23.67 -7.97 -8.05
C GLU A 154 -22.61 -7.01 -7.50
N LEU A 155 -21.71 -6.59 -8.38
CA LEU A 155 -20.69 -5.61 -8.05
C LEU A 155 -21.36 -4.27 -7.78
N THR A 156 -20.99 -3.64 -6.66
CA THR A 156 -21.49 -2.30 -6.39
C THR A 156 -20.64 -1.29 -7.16
N THR A 157 -21.28 -0.34 -7.85
CA THR A 157 -20.57 0.68 -8.65
C THR A 157 -20.42 2.01 -7.91
N VAL A 158 -21.26 2.23 -6.90
CA VAL A 158 -21.25 3.42 -6.05
C VAL A 158 -20.27 3.20 -4.90
N ALA A 159 -19.29 4.09 -4.74
CA ALA A 159 -18.36 3.98 -3.63
C ALA A 159 -19.08 4.08 -2.28
N ARG A 160 -18.67 3.26 -1.31
CA ARG A 160 -19.10 3.34 0.08
C ARG A 160 -18.72 4.72 0.60
N ALA A 161 -19.66 5.42 1.22
CA ALA A 161 -19.35 6.67 1.90
C ALA A 161 -18.22 6.39 2.90
N THR A 162 -17.15 7.19 2.86
CA THR A 162 -16.07 7.09 3.85
C THR A 162 -16.71 7.12 5.21
N TRP A 163 -16.60 6.02 5.95
CA TRP A 163 -16.99 5.99 7.34
C TRP A 163 -15.94 6.81 8.07
N ALA A 164 -16.06 8.13 8.01
CA ALA A 164 -15.44 8.98 8.99
C ALA A 164 -16.10 8.52 10.30
N PRO A 165 -15.38 7.94 11.26
CA PRO A 165 -15.91 7.94 12.60
C PRO A 165 -16.24 9.40 12.86
N GLU A 166 -17.52 9.73 13.06
CA GLU A 166 -17.88 11.01 13.63
C GLU A 166 -17.07 11.08 14.92
N ARG A 167 -15.90 11.73 14.89
CA ARG A 167 -15.36 12.32 16.10
C ARG A 167 -16.46 13.29 16.46
N PRO A 168 -17.26 13.04 17.51
CA PRO A 168 -18.26 14.01 17.91
C PRO A 168 -17.50 15.32 18.01
N ALA A 169 -17.92 16.29 17.19
CA ALA A 169 -17.29 17.59 17.14
C ALA A 169 -17.18 18.02 18.60
N ARG A 170 -15.94 18.09 19.10
CA ARG A 170 -15.69 18.47 20.49
C ARG A 170 -16.21 19.89 20.57
N GLN A 171 -17.45 20.05 21.01
CA GLN A 171 -18.11 21.34 21.16
C GLN A 171 -17.16 22.12 22.06
N ARG A 172 -16.43 23.07 21.45
CA ARG A 172 -15.65 24.05 22.20
C ARG A 172 -16.70 24.87 22.92
N SER A 173 -17.01 24.47 24.14
CA SER A 173 -17.68 25.33 25.10
C SER A 173 -16.82 26.59 25.22
N THR A 174 -17.33 27.69 24.67
CA THR A 174 -16.78 29.03 24.84
C THR A 174 -17.11 29.49 26.26
N THR A 175 -16.48 28.90 27.26
CA THR A 175 -16.44 29.47 28.61
C THR A 175 -15.26 30.46 28.65
N PRO A 176 -15.44 31.68 29.18
CA PRO A 176 -14.35 32.62 29.37
C PRO A 176 -13.32 32.00 30.33
N SER A 177 -12.17 31.60 29.78
CA SER A 177 -11.10 31.00 30.56
C SER A 177 -10.38 32.11 31.35
N THR A 178 -10.65 32.19 32.65
CA THR A 178 -9.72 32.77 33.62
C THR A 178 -8.36 32.12 33.43
N ARG A 179 -7.35 32.92 33.06
CA ARG A 179 -5.95 32.51 32.83
C ARG A 179 -5.49 31.51 33.89
N LYS A 180 -5.43 30.23 33.52
CA LYS A 180 -4.70 29.20 34.27
C LYS A 180 -3.23 29.17 33.81
N PRO A 181 -2.29 28.80 34.69
CA PRO A 181 -0.86 28.80 34.39
C PRO A 181 -0.55 27.86 33.22
N LYS A 182 0.43 28.28 32.40
CA LYS A 182 0.95 27.62 31.22
C LYS A 182 1.29 26.15 31.53
N LEU A 183 0.48 25.21 31.03
CA LEU A 183 0.79 23.77 31.13
C LEU A 183 2.04 23.49 30.30
N VAL A 184 3.06 22.98 30.96
CA VAL A 184 4.31 22.50 30.35
C VAL A 184 3.95 21.36 29.40
N VAL A 185 4.29 21.52 28.12
CA VAL A 185 4.12 20.48 27.11
C VAL A 185 4.98 19.27 27.51
N PRO A 186 4.42 18.06 27.65
CA PRO A 186 5.20 16.88 27.96
C PRO A 186 6.15 16.59 26.79
N VAL A 187 7.45 16.70 27.05
CA VAL A 187 8.52 16.35 26.12
C VAL A 187 8.38 14.86 25.79
N LYS A 188 8.27 14.52 24.51
CA LYS A 188 8.27 13.12 24.06
C LYS A 188 9.54 12.44 24.60
N PRO A 189 9.44 11.33 25.35
CA PRO A 189 10.61 10.68 25.92
C PRO A 189 11.52 10.20 24.80
N LYS A 190 12.80 10.60 24.88
CA LYS A 190 13.86 10.17 23.98
C LYS A 190 13.99 8.65 24.10
N VAL A 191 13.75 7.94 23.01
CA VAL A 191 13.86 6.47 22.97
C VAL A 191 15.34 6.12 23.15
N THR A 192 15.66 5.48 24.28
CA THR A 192 17.01 5.00 24.57
C THR A 192 17.24 3.70 23.78
N PRO A 193 18.37 3.53 23.08
CA PRO A 193 18.67 2.29 22.39
C PRO A 193 18.77 1.13 23.38
N MET A 194 18.25 -0.04 22.98
CA MET A 194 18.32 -1.26 23.80
C MET A 194 19.77 -1.77 23.87
N VAL A 195 20.15 -2.36 25.00
CA VAL A 195 21.49 -2.88 25.28
C VAL A 195 21.41 -4.37 25.62
N LEU A 196 22.40 -5.15 25.15
CA LEU A 196 22.48 -6.59 25.43
C LEU A 196 22.83 -6.86 26.90
N CYS A 197 22.21 -7.88 27.48
CA CYS A 197 22.55 -8.37 28.82
C CYS A 197 23.97 -8.98 28.85
N ALA A 198 24.78 -8.58 29.83
CA ALA A 198 26.14 -9.10 30.06
C ALA A 198 26.16 -10.57 30.54
N GLY A 199 25.04 -11.08 31.02
CA GLY A 199 24.87 -12.46 31.50
C GLY A 199 24.79 -13.51 30.40
N ARG A 200 25.09 -13.14 29.14
CA ARG A 200 25.10 -14.00 27.95
C ARG A 200 23.75 -14.68 27.62
N CYS A 201 22.63 -14.23 28.19
CA CYS A 201 21.30 -14.74 27.82
C CYS A 201 20.85 -14.31 26.41
N GLY A 202 21.56 -13.36 25.77
CA GLY A 202 21.25 -12.90 24.40
C GLY A 202 20.08 -11.92 24.31
N LEU A 203 19.44 -11.57 25.42
CA LEU A 203 18.30 -10.65 25.45
C LEU A 203 18.75 -9.18 25.45
N GLN A 204 17.97 -8.34 24.78
CA GLN A 204 18.13 -6.88 24.74
C GLN A 204 17.16 -6.20 25.72
N TRP A 205 17.65 -5.23 26.49
CA TRP A 205 16.90 -4.56 27.53
C TRP A 205 17.07 -3.04 27.47
N ASN A 206 16.08 -2.32 27.99
CA ASN A 206 16.22 -0.89 28.25
C ASN A 206 17.24 -0.69 29.39
N PRO A 207 18.27 0.17 29.25
CA PRO A 207 19.34 0.32 30.24
C PRO A 207 18.90 0.44 31.71
N PRO A 208 17.79 1.12 32.06
CA PRO A 208 17.35 1.24 33.46
C PRO A 208 16.95 -0.09 34.13
N ILE A 209 16.66 -1.13 33.35
CA ILE A 209 16.27 -2.46 33.88
C ILE A 209 17.51 -3.28 34.26
N LEU A 210 18.67 -2.96 33.67
CA LEU A 210 19.92 -3.67 33.94
C LEU A 210 20.56 -3.14 35.23
N VAL A 211 20.93 -4.05 36.13
CA VAL A 211 21.75 -3.72 37.30
C VAL A 211 23.11 -4.37 37.10
N ASN A 212 24.16 -3.56 37.09
CA ASN A 212 25.53 -3.99 36.74
C ASN A 212 25.60 -4.72 35.38
N GLY A 213 24.75 -4.33 34.42
CA GLY A 213 24.69 -4.93 33.08
C GLY A 213 23.96 -6.28 33.01
N LEU A 214 23.38 -6.78 34.10
CA LEU A 214 22.64 -8.05 34.14
C LEU A 214 21.12 -7.81 34.19
N CYS A 215 20.37 -8.62 33.45
CA CYS A 215 18.91 -8.63 33.48
C CYS A 215 18.37 -9.40 34.69
N PRO A 216 17.07 -9.26 35.05
CA PRO A 216 16.46 -9.97 36.18
C PRO A 216 16.72 -11.48 36.14
N ASP A 217 16.54 -12.10 34.98
CA ASP A 217 16.75 -13.54 34.80
C ASP A 217 18.20 -13.99 35.06
N CYS A 218 19.19 -13.19 34.65
CA CYS A 218 20.61 -13.49 34.89
C CYS A 218 21.07 -13.15 36.31
N ARG A 219 20.29 -12.35 37.05
CA ARG A 219 20.53 -12.05 38.46
C ARG A 219 19.91 -13.10 39.39
N GLY A 220 18.85 -13.76 38.94
CA GLY A 220 18.09 -14.73 39.74
C GLY A 220 17.09 -14.07 40.70
N ASP A 221 16.61 -12.88 40.35
CA ASP A 221 15.54 -12.16 41.06
C ASP A 221 14.13 -12.49 40.51
#